data_AF-A0A951SK17-F1
#
_entry.id   AF-A0A951SK17-F1
#
_cell.length_a   1.000
_cell.length_b   1.000
_cell.length_c   1.000
_cell.angle_alpha   90.00
_cell.angle_beta   90.00
_cell.angle_gamma   90.00
#
_symmetry.space_group_name_H-M   'P 1'
#
loop_
_entity.id
_entity.type
_entity.pdbx_description
1 polymer ?
#
loop_
_entity_poly.entity_id
_entity_poly.type
_entity_poly.pdbx_seq_one_letter_code
_entity_poly.pdbx_strand_id
1 'polypeptide(L)' 'MDVFGRWMYYFDYGDRDSNYGWEIDHIIPVSKGGPDTIDNLRPLHWSANVGLGNRNGLLR' A
#
# COMPACT_ATOMS: atom_id res chain seq x y z
N MET A 1 -3.42 -1.49 10.97
CA MET A 1 -2.76 -0.18 10.76
C MET A 1 -1.68 -0.37 9.72
N ASP A 2 -1.48 0.57 8.80
CA ASP A 2 -0.42 0.49 7.78
C ASP A 2 0.94 0.95 8.32
N VAL A 3 1.97 0.91 7.47
CA VAL A 3 3.34 1.32 7.82
C VAL A 3 3.48 2.82 8.17
N PHE A 4 2.49 3.65 7.83
CA PHE A 4 2.47 5.08 8.11
C PHE A 4 1.57 5.45 9.30
N GLY A 5 1.09 4.45 10.04
CA GLY A 5 0.24 4.67 11.21
C GLY A 5 -1.24 4.90 10.89
N ARG A 6 -1.70 4.62 9.67
CA ARG A 6 -3.09 4.82 9.26
C ARG A 6 -3.93 3.60 9.62
N TRP A 7 -5.11 3.84 10.18
CA TRP A 7 -6.06 2.77 10.50
C TRP A 7 -6.62 2.15 9.23
N MET A 8 -6.78 0.83 9.25
CA MET A 8 -7.35 0.07 8.14
C MET A 8 -8.29 -0.96 8.71
N TYR A 9 -9.45 -1.12 8.08
CA TYR A 9 -10.44 -2.12 8.46
C TYR A 9 -10.50 -3.22 7.44
N TYR A 10 -10.48 -4.47 7.91
CA TYR A 10 -10.43 -5.65 7.04
C TYR A 10 -11.54 -5.67 5.98
N PHE A 11 -12.75 -5.24 6.35
CA PHE A 11 -13.91 -5.22 5.46
C PHE A 11 -13.90 -4.09 4.42
N ASP A 12 -13.01 -3.11 4.56
CA ASP A 12 -12.93 -1.94 3.68
C ASP A 12 -11.84 -2.16 2.59
N TYR A 13 -11.53 -3.43 2.28
CA TYR A 13 -10.60 -3.77 1.21
C TYR A 13 -11.09 -3.24 -0.14
N GLY A 14 -10.26 -2.46 -0.82
CA GLY A 14 -10.57 -1.85 -2.11
C GLY A 14 -11.54 -0.66 -2.06
N ASP A 15 -12.01 -0.27 -0.88
CA ASP A 15 -12.92 0.86 -0.71
C ASP A 15 -12.15 2.18 -0.58
N ARG A 16 -12.05 2.94 -1.68
CA ARG A 16 -11.39 4.26 -1.67
C ARG A 16 -12.27 5.39 -1.12
N ASP A 17 -13.56 5.13 -0.88
CA ASP A 17 -14.48 6.09 -0.27
C ASP A 17 -14.51 5.94 1.27
N SER A 18 -13.99 4.84 1.81
CA SER A 18 -13.80 4.65 3.25
C SER A 18 -12.58 5.41 3.80
N ASN A 19 -12.75 5.97 5.01
CA ASN A 19 -11.66 6.51 5.82
C ASN A 19 -10.65 5.45 6.32
N TYR A 20 -10.97 4.17 6.16
CA TYR A 20 -10.17 3.02 6.61
C TYR A 20 -9.86 2.03 5.49
N GLY A 21 -10.13 2.41 4.24
CA GLY A 21 -9.93 1.52 3.11
C GLY A 21 -8.47 1.24 2.81
N TRP A 22 -8.21 0.07 2.24
CA TRP A 22 -6.85 -0.39 2.02
C TRP A 22 -6.73 -1.28 0.79
N GLU A 23 -5.52 -1.38 0.28
CA GLU A 23 -5.17 -2.14 -0.92
C GLU A 23 -3.86 -2.91 -0.67
N ILE A 24 -3.54 -3.84 -1.57
CA ILE A 24 -2.23 -4.50 -1.57
C ILE A 24 -1.25 -3.64 -2.38
N ASP A 25 -0.11 -3.35 -1.80
CA ASP A 25 0.99 -2.56 -2.40
C ASP A 25 2.26 -3.42 -2.50
N HIS A 26 3.07 -3.16 -3.53
CA HIS A 26 4.40 -3.75 -3.69
C HIS A 26 5.44 -2.87 -2.99
N ILE A 27 6.16 -3.42 -2.00
CA ILE A 27 7.21 -2.70 -1.27
C ILE A 27 8.27 -2.17 -2.24
N ILE A 28 8.72 -3.03 -3.15
CA ILE A 28 9.51 -2.68 -4.34
C ILE A 28 8.58 -2.79 -5.55
N PRO A 29 8.28 -1.70 -6.26
CA PRO A 29 7.42 -1.75 -7.44
C PRO A 29 7.94 -2.73 -8.50
N VAL A 30 7.03 -3.46 -9.15
CA VAL A 30 7.38 -4.35 -10.27
C VAL A 30 8.10 -3.59 -11.39
N SER A 31 7.71 -2.34 -11.65
CA SER A 31 8.37 -1.45 -12.62
C SER A 31 9.84 -1.12 -12.28
N LYS A 32 10.30 -1.42 -11.06
CA LYS A 32 11.67 -1.26 -10.58
C LYS A 32 12.37 -2.59 -10.31
N GLY A 33 11.81 -3.69 -10.83
CA GLY A 33 12.38 -5.04 -10.66
C GLY A 33 12.01 -5.69 -9.33
N GLY A 34 11.00 -5.19 -8.62
CA GLY A 34 10.47 -5.87 -7.44
C GLY A 34 9.77 -7.19 -7.82
N PRO A 35 9.94 -8.25 -7.02
CA PRO A 35 9.32 -9.54 -7.30
C PRO A 35 7.84 -9.54 -6.93
N ASP A 36 7.03 -10.34 -7.62
CA ASP A 36 5.63 -10.57 -7.25
C ASP A 36 5.49 -11.71 -6.23
N THR A 37 6.26 -11.62 -5.15
CA THR A 37 6.27 -12.60 -4.06
C THR A 37 5.58 -12.03 -2.83
N ILE A 38 5.01 -12.89 -1.98
CA ILE A 38 4.30 -12.48 -0.76
C ILE A 38 5.17 -11.60 0.15
N ASP A 39 6.48 -11.84 0.18
CA ASP A 39 7.44 -11.06 0.97
C ASP A 39 7.62 -9.61 0.47
N ASN A 40 7.24 -9.34 -0.78
CA ASN A 40 7.25 -8.00 -1.39
C ASN A 40 5.85 -7.34 -1.41
N LEU A 41 4.82 -8.01 -0.86
CA LEU A 41 3.47 -7.46 -0.74
C LEU A 41 3.22 -6.95 0.67
N ARG A 42 2.50 -5.83 0.78
CA ARG A 42 2.01 -5.33 2.07
C ARG A 42 0.60 -4.76 1.94
N PRO A 43 -0.23 -4.83 3.00
CA PRO A 43 -1.43 -4.02 3.08
C PRO A 43 -1.06 -2.56 3.31
N LEU A 44 -1.71 -1.65 2.57
CA LEU A 44 -1.45 -0.21 2.66
C LEU A 44 -2.77 0.56 2.54
N HIS A 45 -2.90 1.64 3.32
CA HIS A 45 -4.08 2.49 3.22
C HIS A 45 -4.17 3.10 1.81
N TRP A 46 -5.37 3.12 1.21
CA TRP A 46 -5.53 3.50 -0.21
C TRP A 46 -4.93 4.87 -0.53
N SER A 47 -5.11 5.86 0.37
CA SER A 47 -4.58 7.21 0.16
C SER A 47 -3.06 7.32 0.31
N ALA A 48 -2.44 6.41 1.08
CA ALA A 48 -0.98 6.28 1.10
C ALA A 48 -0.48 5.61 -0.18
N ASN A 49 -1.20 4.59 -0.68
CA ASN A 49 -0.89 3.91 -1.94
C ASN A 49 -0.92 4.88 -3.13
N VAL A 50 -1.96 5.72 -3.24
CA VAL A 50 -2.04 6.77 -4.27
C VAL A 50 -0.85 7.73 -4.22
N GLY A 51 -0.38 8.07 -3.02
CA GLY A 51 0.79 8.95 -2.84
C GLY A 51 2.13 8.28 -3.20
N LEU A 52 2.22 6.96 -3.08
CA LEU A 52 3.42 6.15 -3.33
C LEU A 52 3.50 5.57 -4.74
N GLY A 53 2.37 5.42 -5.45
CA GLY A 53 2.25 4.70 -6.71
C GLY A 53 3.19 5.13 -7.85
N ASN A 54 3.95 6.22 -7.69
CA ASN A 54 5.02 6.63 -8.60
C ASN A 54 6.30 7.12 -7.91
N ARG A 55 6.40 7.11 -6.58
CA ARG A 55 7.57 7.62 -5.85
C ARG A 55 8.38 6.43 -5.34
N ASN A 56 9.70 6.50 -5.51
CA ASN A 56 10.63 5.53 -4.93
C ASN A 56 10.19 5.20 -3.49
N GLY A 57 9.95 3.93 -3.18
CA GLY A 57 9.67 3.42 -1.83
C GLY A 57 10.84 3.60 -0.84
N LEU A 58 11.71 4.58 -1.12
CA LEU A 58 12.88 4.98 -0.35
C LEU A 58 12.73 6.46 0.00
N LEU A 59 11.76 6.83 0.83
CA LEU A 59 11.83 8.11 1.53
C LEU A 59 11.35 7.96 2.98
N ARG A 60 12.39 7.81 3.82
CA ARG A 60 12.55 8.06 5.26
C ARG A 60 11.90 7.09 6.25
#